data_AF-A0A853V5L8-F1
#
_entry.id   AF-A0A853V5L8-F1
#
_cell.length_a   1.000
_cell.length_b   1.000
_cell.length_c   1.000
_cell.angle_alpha   90.00
_cell.angle_beta   90.00
_cell.angle_gamma   90.00
#
_symmetry.space_group_name_H-M   'P 1'
#
loop_
_entity.id
_entity.type
_entity.pdbx_description
1 polymer ?
#
loop_
_entity_poly.entity_id
_entity_poly.type
_entity_poly.pdbx_seq_one_letter_code
_entity_poly.pdbx_strand_id
1 'polypeptide(L)'
;MAEQKYLTTVENIIGLMKEEIKNISPLRLQKTLYFLFAYYGASYGQLSKSKEYEVTKSESLNLPEYLFDAQFEAWQYGPVIRDVYKNNKYSLGYNDIDFSMSNFEIEDKTMQQEITEYLREIIKSTLKISDFGLVERSHEDEEWKNKITQQEIMNNDLIIKEYIGLVNA
;
A
#
# COMPACT_ATOMS: atom_id res chain seq x y z
N MET A 1 -14.35 -19.07 -9.25
CA MET A 1 -13.95 -18.39 -8.02
C MET A 1 -13.75 -16.93 -8.39
N ALA A 2 -14.34 -15.98 -7.67
CA ALA A 2 -14.08 -14.57 -7.96
C ALA A 2 -12.59 -14.32 -7.74
N GLU A 3 -11.93 -13.72 -8.72
CA GLU A 3 -10.51 -13.36 -8.62
C GLU A 3 -10.36 -12.38 -7.45
N GLN A 4 -9.60 -12.78 -6.43
CA GLN A 4 -9.46 -11.96 -5.23
C GLN A 4 -8.58 -10.76 -5.58
N LYS A 5 -9.21 -9.59 -5.67
CA LYS A 5 -8.56 -8.37 -6.16
C LYS A 5 -7.59 -7.74 -5.15
N TYR A 6 -7.75 -8.04 -3.87
CA TYR A 6 -7.02 -7.41 -2.77
C TYR A 6 -6.34 -8.43 -1.86
N LEU A 7 -5.11 -8.16 -1.44
CA LEU A 7 -4.38 -9.03 -0.50
C LEU A 7 -4.98 -8.98 0.90
N THR A 8 -5.37 -7.80 1.39
CA THR A 8 -5.89 -7.65 2.75
C THR A 8 -6.69 -6.35 2.89
N THR A 9 -7.08 -5.97 4.11
CA THR A 9 -7.78 -4.72 4.39
C THR A 9 -6.81 -3.58 4.74
N VAL A 10 -7.25 -2.34 4.56
CA VAL A 10 -6.46 -1.17 4.99
C VAL A 10 -6.23 -1.19 6.50
N GLU A 11 -7.20 -1.66 7.28
CA GLU A 11 -7.09 -1.84 8.73
C GLU A 11 -5.95 -2.79 9.10
N ASN A 12 -5.83 -3.94 8.43
CA ASN A 12 -4.76 -4.90 8.70
C ASN A 12 -3.38 -4.27 8.46
N ILE A 13 -3.23 -3.46 7.39
CA ILE A 13 -2.00 -2.72 7.11
C ILE A 13 -1.74 -1.61 8.15
N ILE A 14 -2.78 -0.92 8.63
CA ILE A 14 -2.65 0.04 9.74
C ILE A 14 -2.17 -0.68 11.02
N GLY A 15 -2.68 -1.88 11.29
CA GLY A 15 -2.19 -2.76 12.36
C GLY A 15 -0.69 -3.03 12.22
N LEU A 16 -0.23 -3.42 11.02
CA LEU A 16 1.18 -3.70 10.77
C LEU A 16 2.04 -2.45 10.99
N MET A 17 1.57 -1.30 10.53
CA MET A 17 2.25 -0.02 10.75
C MET A 17 2.36 0.34 12.24
N LYS A 18 1.40 -0.07 13.08
CA LYS A 18 1.43 0.17 14.53
C LYS A 18 2.40 -0.72 15.28
N GLU A 19 2.70 -1.92 14.77
CA GLU A 19 3.78 -2.76 15.31
C GLU A 19 5.13 -2.06 15.18
N GLU A 20 5.34 -1.33 14.09
CA GLU A 20 6.62 -0.68 13.76
C GLU A 20 6.69 0.81 14.18
N ILE A 21 5.54 1.50 14.28
CA ILE A 21 5.46 2.95 14.52
C ILE A 21 4.64 3.26 15.78
N LYS A 22 5.34 3.52 16.89
CA LYS A 22 4.71 3.83 18.19
C LYS A 22 3.78 5.06 18.19
N ASN A 23 4.19 6.14 17.52
CA ASN A 23 3.45 7.40 17.48
C ASN A 23 3.33 7.87 16.03
N ILE A 24 2.34 7.34 15.32
CA ILE A 24 2.13 7.67 13.92
C ILE A 24 1.37 9.00 13.77
N SER A 25 1.97 9.95 13.04
CA SER A 25 1.27 11.20 12.71
C SER A 25 0.20 10.96 11.63
N PRO A 26 -0.84 11.81 11.53
CA PRO A 26 -1.83 11.70 10.47
C PRO A 26 -1.23 11.76 9.06
N LEU A 27 -0.19 12.58 8.85
CA LEU A 27 0.50 12.66 7.56
C LEU A 27 1.25 11.36 7.27
N ARG A 28 2.04 10.88 8.22
CA ARG A 28 2.80 9.63 8.08
C ARG A 28 1.89 8.44 7.81
N LEU A 29 0.77 8.34 8.52
CA LEU A 29 -0.25 7.31 8.28
C LEU A 29 -0.65 7.28 6.80
N GLN A 30 -1.04 8.43 6.25
CA GLN A 30 -1.48 8.52 4.86
C GLN A 30 -0.34 8.26 3.86
N LYS A 31 0.85 8.82 4.09
CA LYS A 31 1.99 8.67 3.17
C LYS A 31 2.52 7.23 3.16
N THR A 32 2.66 6.61 4.33
CA THR A 32 3.12 5.22 4.42
C THR A 32 2.11 4.27 3.79
N LEU A 33 0.79 4.46 3.98
CA LEU A 33 -0.24 3.68 3.28
C LEU A 33 -0.13 3.80 1.76
N TYR A 34 0.08 5.02 1.25
CA TYR A 34 0.27 5.26 -0.18
C TYR A 34 1.49 4.52 -0.75
N PHE A 35 2.66 4.63 -0.10
CA PHE A 35 3.86 3.95 -0.55
C PHE A 35 3.74 2.42 -0.44
N LEU A 36 3.15 1.89 0.63
CA LEU A 36 2.92 0.45 0.76
C LEU A 36 2.05 -0.08 -0.37
N PHE A 37 0.97 0.63 -0.70
CA PHE A 37 0.10 0.27 -1.82
C PHE A 37 0.86 0.26 -3.15
N ALA A 38 1.60 1.33 -3.44
CA ALA A 38 2.31 1.48 -4.70
C ALA A 38 3.42 0.44 -4.89
N TYR A 39 4.27 0.26 -3.87
CA TYR A 39 5.39 -0.69 -3.92
C TYR A 39 4.93 -2.14 -3.94
N TYR A 40 3.89 -2.52 -3.18
CA TYR A 40 3.31 -3.86 -3.26
C TYR A 40 2.78 -4.15 -4.68
N GLY A 41 1.94 -3.27 -5.21
CA GLY A 41 1.34 -3.47 -6.53
C GLY A 41 2.37 -3.52 -7.65
N ALA A 42 3.49 -2.79 -7.51
CA ALA A 42 4.59 -2.76 -8.46
C ALA A 42 5.54 -3.97 -8.36
N SER A 43 5.52 -4.69 -7.23
CA SER A 43 6.32 -5.90 -7.00
C SER A 43 5.44 -7.15 -7.10
N TYR A 44 4.91 -7.62 -5.98
CA TYR A 44 4.10 -8.82 -5.86
C TYR A 44 2.80 -8.76 -6.68
N GLY A 45 2.17 -7.59 -6.77
CA GLY A 45 0.97 -7.39 -7.59
C GLY A 45 1.20 -7.58 -9.10
N GLN A 46 2.44 -7.45 -9.59
CA GLN A 46 2.80 -7.74 -10.98
C GLN A 46 3.22 -9.20 -11.21
N LEU A 47 3.67 -9.91 -10.17
CA LEU A 47 4.16 -11.29 -10.31
C LEU A 47 3.09 -12.24 -10.87
N SER A 48 1.83 -12.04 -10.46
CA SER A 48 0.68 -12.80 -10.98
C SER A 48 0.41 -12.59 -12.48
N LYS A 49 0.96 -11.53 -13.09
CA LYS A 49 0.80 -11.19 -14.51
C LYS A 49 2.03 -11.54 -15.37
N SER A 50 3.12 -11.99 -14.76
CA SER A 50 4.39 -12.22 -15.47
C SER A 50 4.41 -13.58 -16.20
N LYS A 51 4.72 -13.56 -17.51
CA LYS A 51 4.78 -14.75 -18.38
C LYS A 51 5.81 -15.81 -17.95
N GLU A 52 6.81 -15.41 -17.17
CA GLU A 52 7.88 -16.31 -16.71
C GLU A 52 7.34 -17.31 -15.65
N TYR A 53 6.29 -16.93 -14.92
CA TYR A 53 5.62 -17.78 -13.94
C TYR A 53 4.51 -18.68 -14.53
N GLU A 54 4.07 -18.43 -15.77
CA GLU A 54 3.13 -19.32 -16.48
C GLU A 54 3.75 -20.70 -16.82
N VAL A 55 5.08 -20.83 -16.78
CA VAL A 55 5.81 -22.04 -17.19
C VAL A 55 5.89 -23.10 -16.07
N THR A 56 5.89 -22.71 -14.80
CA THR A 56 5.83 -23.64 -13.65
C THR A 56 4.38 -23.97 -13.30
N LYS A 57 3.78 -24.81 -14.14
CA LYS A 57 2.38 -25.25 -14.06
C LYS A 57 2.10 -26.22 -12.90
N SER A 58 2.62 -25.96 -11.70
CA SER A 58 2.22 -26.65 -10.48
C SER A 58 1.49 -25.76 -9.48
N GLU A 59 1.84 -24.48 -9.31
CA GLU A 59 1.11 -23.56 -8.41
C GLU A 59 1.24 -22.13 -8.93
N SER A 60 0.24 -21.63 -9.66
CA SER A 60 0.18 -20.20 -9.96
C SER A 60 0.04 -19.46 -8.63
N LEU A 61 1.03 -18.65 -8.26
CA LEU A 61 0.91 -17.72 -7.14
C LEU A 61 -0.23 -16.77 -7.46
N ASN A 62 -1.43 -17.07 -6.94
CA ASN A 62 -2.63 -16.24 -7.08
C ASN A 62 -2.51 -15.04 -6.13
N LEU A 63 -1.49 -14.20 -6.37
CA LEU A 63 -1.27 -12.98 -5.62
C LEU A 63 -2.25 -11.91 -6.13
N PRO A 64 -3.06 -11.31 -5.25
CA PRO A 64 -3.90 -10.19 -5.60
C PRO A 64 -3.10 -9.01 -6.16
N GLU A 65 -3.66 -8.31 -7.14
CA GLU A 65 -2.99 -7.17 -7.78
C GLU A 65 -2.76 -6.00 -6.82
N TYR A 66 -3.72 -5.75 -5.92
CA TYR A 66 -3.69 -4.61 -5.01
C TYR A 66 -3.51 -5.05 -3.56
N LEU A 67 -2.83 -4.23 -2.76
CA LEU A 67 -2.59 -4.54 -1.36
C LEU A 67 -3.89 -4.53 -0.53
N PHE A 68 -4.73 -3.52 -0.76
CA PHE A 68 -6.04 -3.35 -0.13
C PHE A 68 -6.94 -2.51 -1.05
N ASP A 69 -8.23 -2.41 -0.72
CA ASP A 69 -9.15 -1.55 -1.45
C ASP A 69 -8.87 -0.07 -1.12
N ALA A 70 -8.22 0.61 -2.07
CA ALA A 70 -7.75 1.98 -1.90
C ALA A 70 -8.48 2.95 -2.83
N GLN A 71 -8.96 4.05 -2.30
CA GLN A 71 -9.42 5.21 -3.08
C GLN A 71 -8.63 6.44 -2.63
N PHE A 72 -7.46 6.65 -3.25
CA PHE A 72 -6.64 7.83 -2.99
C PHE A 72 -7.22 9.06 -3.67
N GLU A 73 -7.19 10.18 -2.97
CA GLU A 73 -7.51 11.50 -3.50
C GLU A 73 -6.26 12.38 -3.44
N ALA A 74 -6.02 13.19 -4.47
CA ALA A 74 -4.87 14.08 -4.51
C ALA A 74 -5.12 15.33 -3.66
N TRP A 75 -4.63 15.34 -2.42
CA TRP A 75 -4.77 16.49 -1.50
C TRP A 75 -3.50 17.35 -1.48
N GLN A 76 -3.61 18.55 -0.91
CA GLN A 76 -2.50 19.53 -0.83
C GLN A 76 -1.23 18.93 -0.19
N TYR A 77 -1.37 18.04 0.79
CA TYR A 77 -0.25 17.34 1.45
C TYR A 77 -0.04 15.92 0.88
N GLY A 78 -0.34 15.73 -0.40
CA GLY A 78 -0.16 14.47 -1.12
C GLY A 78 -1.41 13.58 -1.13
N PRO A 79 -1.29 12.33 -1.60
CA PRO A 79 -2.39 11.36 -1.67
C PRO A 79 -3.02 11.02 -0.31
N VAL A 80 -4.35 10.95 -0.23
CA VAL A 80 -5.08 10.67 1.02
C VAL A 80 -6.23 9.69 0.77
N ILE A 81 -6.38 8.68 1.63
CA ILE A 81 -7.61 7.90 1.72
C ILE A 81 -8.55 8.65 2.67
N ARG A 82 -9.62 9.24 2.10
CA ARG A 82 -10.53 10.14 2.82
C ARG A 82 -11.13 9.51 4.07
N ASP A 83 -11.52 8.24 4.00
CA ASP A 83 -12.14 7.57 5.14
C ASP A 83 -11.14 7.26 6.25
N VAL A 84 -9.89 6.91 5.91
CA VAL A 84 -8.80 6.80 6.88
C VAL A 84 -8.52 8.15 7.55
N TYR A 85 -8.53 9.25 6.78
CA TYR A 85 -8.37 10.59 7.36
C TYR A 85 -9.49 10.94 8.34
N LYS A 86 -10.75 10.71 7.94
CA LYS A 86 -11.92 10.99 8.78
C LYS A 86 -11.89 10.14 10.06
N ASN A 87 -11.65 8.85 9.93
CA ASN A 87 -11.59 7.94 11.07
C ASN A 87 -10.45 8.33 12.02
N ASN A 88 -9.24 8.59 11.51
CA ASN A 88 -8.13 8.99 12.36
C ASN A 88 -8.33 10.35 13.05
N LYS A 89 -9.09 11.28 12.44
CA LYS A 89 -9.32 12.63 12.98
C LYS A 89 -10.49 12.71 13.95
N TYR A 90 -11.57 11.97 13.68
CA TYR A 90 -12.84 12.11 14.38
C TYR A 90 -13.23 10.90 15.22
N SER A 91 -12.53 9.77 15.06
CA SER A 91 -12.76 8.56 15.85
C SER A 91 -11.47 8.05 16.47
N LEU A 92 -11.60 7.21 17.49
CA LEU A 92 -10.50 6.37 17.98
C LEU A 92 -10.40 5.08 17.15
N GLY A 93 -10.94 5.08 15.93
CA GLY A 93 -11.28 3.88 15.15
C GLY A 93 -10.09 2.98 14.80
N TYR A 94 -8.87 3.49 14.96
CA TYR A 94 -7.66 2.72 14.71
C TYR A 94 -6.94 2.28 15.99
N ASN A 95 -7.35 2.69 17.19
CA ASN A 95 -6.60 2.42 18.43
C ASN A 95 -6.43 0.93 18.71
N ASP A 96 -7.51 0.16 18.57
CA ASP A 96 -7.57 -1.27 18.89
C ASP A 96 -7.56 -2.11 17.61
N ILE A 97 -6.54 -1.90 16.76
CA ILE A 97 -6.33 -2.70 15.55
C ILE A 97 -5.01 -3.43 15.64
N ASP A 98 -5.10 -4.76 15.51
CA ASP A 98 -3.97 -5.66 15.48
C ASP A 98 -3.74 -6.18 14.05
N PHE A 99 -2.47 -6.37 13.72
CA PHE A 99 -2.08 -7.06 12.50
C PHE A 99 -2.26 -8.57 12.64
N SER A 100 -2.69 -9.22 11.57
CA SER A 100 -2.53 -10.67 11.42
C SER A 100 -2.20 -11.05 9.98
N MET A 101 -1.14 -11.86 9.82
CA MET A 101 -0.81 -12.50 8.55
C MET A 101 -1.93 -13.42 8.05
N SER A 102 -2.74 -13.98 8.96
CA SER A 102 -3.90 -14.82 8.58
C SER A 102 -5.00 -14.04 7.86
N ASN A 103 -4.95 -12.70 7.89
CA ASN A 103 -5.89 -11.83 7.17
C ASN A 103 -5.39 -11.50 5.75
N PHE A 104 -4.35 -12.18 5.28
CA PHE A 104 -3.95 -12.13 3.88
C PHE A 104 -4.73 -13.17 3.08
N GLU A 105 -5.21 -12.75 1.92
CA GLU A 105 -6.02 -13.54 0.99
C GLU A 105 -5.13 -14.40 0.08
N ILE A 106 -4.18 -15.10 0.69
CA ILE A 106 -3.27 -16.06 0.07
C ILE A 106 -3.05 -17.24 1.03
N GLU A 107 -2.98 -18.47 0.52
CA GLU A 107 -2.83 -19.66 1.36
C GLU A 107 -1.37 -19.96 1.75
N ASP A 108 -0.42 -19.57 0.90
CA ASP A 108 1.01 -19.85 1.09
C ASP A 108 1.57 -19.02 2.26
N LYS A 109 1.86 -19.70 3.37
CA LYS A 109 2.41 -19.10 4.59
C LYS A 109 3.82 -18.55 4.40
N THR A 110 4.64 -19.17 3.55
CA THR A 110 5.98 -18.67 3.24
C THR A 110 5.87 -17.35 2.49
N MET A 111 4.94 -17.27 1.52
CA MET A 111 4.65 -16.03 0.80
C MET A 111 4.02 -14.96 1.71
N GLN A 112 3.14 -15.34 2.64
CA GLN A 112 2.63 -14.40 3.67
C GLN A 112 3.77 -13.78 4.49
N GLN A 113 4.75 -14.58 4.91
CA GLN A 113 5.91 -14.10 5.65
C GLN A 113 6.79 -13.18 4.80
N GLU A 114 7.08 -13.57 3.56
CA GLU A 114 7.91 -12.80 2.64
C GLU A 114 7.31 -11.41 2.35
N ILE A 115 6.01 -11.36 2.03
CA ILE A 115 5.28 -10.10 1.82
C ILE A 115 5.26 -9.27 3.10
N THR A 116 5.06 -9.90 4.27
CA THR A 116 5.05 -9.17 5.55
C THR A 116 6.38 -8.48 5.82
N GLU A 117 7.51 -9.18 5.63
CA GLU A 117 8.84 -8.59 5.82
C GLU A 117 9.11 -7.50 4.78
N TYR A 118 8.68 -7.68 3.53
CA TYR A 118 8.78 -6.63 2.51
C TYR A 118 8.02 -5.35 2.91
N LEU A 119 6.78 -5.49 3.37
CA LEU A 119 5.99 -4.36 3.86
C LEU A 119 6.65 -3.69 5.08
N ARG A 120 7.20 -4.47 6.02
CA ARG A 120 7.96 -3.94 7.17
C ARG A 120 9.17 -3.11 6.73
N GLU A 121 9.92 -3.56 5.74
CA GLU A 121 11.08 -2.81 5.24
C GLU A 121 10.69 -1.49 4.56
N ILE A 122 9.55 -1.44 3.85
CA ILE A 122 8.98 -0.18 3.35
C ILE A 122 8.61 0.73 4.52
N ILE A 123 7.90 0.22 5.54
CA ILE A 123 7.50 1.00 6.73
C ILE A 123 8.73 1.60 7.41
N LYS A 124 9.75 0.78 7.69
CA LYS A 124 11.02 1.22 8.28
C LYS A 124 11.75 2.23 7.40
N SER A 125 11.64 2.12 6.08
CA SER A 125 12.23 3.11 5.17
C SER A 125 11.51 4.45 5.25
N THR A 126 10.18 4.45 5.38
CA THR A 126 9.43 5.70 5.61
C THR A 126 9.83 6.37 6.93
N LEU A 127 10.16 5.61 7.99
CA LEU A 127 10.63 6.14 9.28
C LEU A 127 11.94 6.94 9.19
N LYS A 128 12.77 6.68 8.18
CA LYS A 128 14.04 7.39 7.95
C LYS A 128 13.83 8.78 7.33
N ILE A 129 12.62 9.07 6.83
CA ILE A 129 12.25 10.30 6.14
C ILE A 129 11.32 11.11 7.03
N SER A 130 11.45 12.44 7.03
CA SER A 130 10.53 13.32 7.76
C SER A 130 9.12 13.27 7.18
N ASP A 131 8.09 13.67 7.95
CA ASP A 131 6.71 13.68 7.46
C ASP A 131 6.56 14.56 6.20
N PHE A 132 7.23 15.72 6.17
CA PHE A 132 7.24 16.58 4.99
C PHE A 132 8.08 16.02 3.84
N GLY A 133 9.17 15.30 4.13
CA GLY A 133 9.92 14.61 3.07
C GLY A 133 9.10 13.51 2.40
N LEU A 134 8.23 12.82 3.14
CA LEU A 134 7.28 11.86 2.56
C LEU A 134 6.21 12.57 1.70
N VAL A 135 5.77 13.77 2.10
CA VAL A 135 4.87 14.61 1.29
C VAL A 135 5.57 15.03 -0.01
N GLU A 136 6.76 15.59 0.08
CA GLU A 136 7.57 16.02 -1.07
C GLU A 136 7.80 14.85 -2.03
N ARG A 137 8.20 13.67 -1.53
CA ARG A 137 8.35 12.47 -2.36
C ARG A 137 7.04 12.12 -3.07
N SER A 138 5.90 12.16 -2.38
CA SER A 138 4.60 11.86 -3.01
C SER A 138 4.16 12.92 -4.03
N HIS A 139 4.71 14.13 -3.98
CA HIS A 139 4.45 15.19 -4.96
C HIS A 139 5.24 15.01 -6.26
N GLU A 140 6.24 14.12 -6.27
CA GLU A 140 6.99 13.75 -7.47
C GLU A 140 6.19 12.84 -8.40
N ASP A 141 5.13 12.20 -7.90
CA ASP A 141 4.32 11.25 -8.66
C ASP A 141 3.35 11.96 -9.62
N GLU A 142 3.30 11.48 -10.86
CA GLU A 142 2.56 12.12 -11.95
C GLU A 142 1.05 12.03 -11.74
N GLU A 143 0.55 10.90 -11.25
CA GLU A 143 -0.87 10.75 -10.96
C GLU A 143 -1.33 11.77 -9.90
N TRP A 144 -0.49 12.09 -8.90
CA TRP A 144 -0.84 13.14 -7.93
C TRP A 144 -0.83 14.53 -8.59
N LYS A 145 0.22 14.85 -9.37
CA LYS A 145 0.33 16.15 -10.07
C LYS A 145 -0.83 16.40 -11.02
N ASN A 146 -1.31 15.36 -11.69
CA ASN A 146 -2.42 15.46 -12.63
C ASN A 146 -3.77 15.68 -11.94
N LYS A 147 -3.90 15.24 -10.68
CA LYS A 147 -5.17 15.23 -9.94
C LYS A 147 -5.31 16.35 -8.91
N ILE A 148 -4.20 16.92 -8.46
CA ILE A 148 -4.19 17.90 -7.36
C ILE A 148 -4.96 19.18 -7.65
N THR A 149 -4.98 19.66 -8.91
CA THR A 149 -5.67 20.92 -9.27
C THR A 149 -7.15 20.89 -8.90
N GLN A 150 -7.80 19.73 -9.06
CA GLN A 150 -9.22 19.52 -8.75
C GLN A 150 -9.44 18.66 -7.49
N GLN A 151 -8.35 18.22 -6.84
CA GLN A 151 -8.35 17.27 -5.72
C GLN A 151 -9.17 16.00 -6.02
N GLU A 152 -8.96 15.44 -7.21
CA GLU A 152 -9.70 14.29 -7.72
C GLU A 152 -9.23 12.96 -7.12
N ILE A 153 -10.06 11.94 -7.33
CA ILE A 153 -9.69 10.53 -7.14
C ILE A 153 -8.57 10.17 -8.11
N MET A 154 -7.52 9.56 -7.57
CA MET A 154 -6.36 9.06 -8.29
C MET A 154 -6.62 7.65 -8.83
N ASN A 155 -6.00 7.32 -9.96
CA ASN A 155 -6.06 5.99 -10.54
C ASN A 155 -4.98 5.06 -9.94
N ASN A 156 -5.43 3.99 -9.29
CA ASN A 156 -4.54 3.01 -8.65
C ASN A 156 -3.57 2.31 -9.60
N ASP A 157 -3.96 2.03 -10.84
CA ASP A 157 -3.09 1.39 -11.82
C ASP A 157 -1.98 2.34 -12.27
N LEU A 158 -2.30 3.63 -12.40
CA LEU A 158 -1.31 4.65 -12.72
C LEU A 158 -0.35 4.88 -11.55
N ILE A 159 -0.85 4.90 -10.31
CA ILE A 159 -0.01 4.91 -9.10
C ILE A 159 0.99 3.75 -9.15
N ILE A 160 0.51 2.51 -9.32
CA ILE A 160 1.37 1.33 -9.33
C ILE A 160 2.40 1.38 -10.47
N LYS A 161 1.96 1.79 -11.66
CA LYS A 161 2.82 1.84 -12.85
C LYS A 161 4.06 2.73 -12.67
N GLU A 162 3.95 3.81 -11.91
CA GLU A 162 5.08 4.70 -11.62
C GLU A 162 6.18 4.02 -10.79
N TYR A 163 5.86 2.97 -10.03
CA TYR A 163 6.78 2.29 -9.12
C TYR A 163 7.39 1.02 -9.72
N ILE A 164 6.86 0.49 -10.82
CA ILE A 164 7.40 -0.70 -11.50
C ILE A 164 8.87 -0.48 -11.91
N GLY A 165 9.19 0.70 -12.43
CA GLY A 165 10.57 1.03 -12.83
C GLY A 165 11.53 1.16 -11.64
N LEU A 166 11.03 1.49 -10.45
CA LEU A 166 11.83 1.67 -9.24
C LEU A 166 12.12 0.35 -8.53
N VAL A 167 11.19 -0.60 -8.60
CA VAL A 167 11.36 -1.94 -8.01
C VAL A 167 12.35 -2.80 -8.82
N ASN A 168 12.44 -2.56 -10.13
CA ASN A 168 13.30 -3.33 -11.04
C ASN A 168 14.66 -2.67 -11.35
N ALA A 169 15.00 -1.58 -10.64
CA ALA A 169 16.22 -0.78 -10.85
C ALA A 169 17.40 -1.27 -10.01
#